data_AF-F9RL30-F1
#
_entry.id   AF-F9RL30-F1
#
_cell.length_a   1.000
_cell.length_b   1.000
_cell.length_c   1.000
_cell.angle_alpha   90.00
_cell.angle_beta   90.00
_cell.angle_gamma   90.00
#
_symmetry.space_group_name_H-M   'P 1'
#
loop_
_entity.id
_entity.type
_entity.pdbx_description
1 polymer ?
#
loop_
_entity_poly.entity_id
_entity_poly.type
_entity_poly.pdbx_seq_one_letter_code
_entity_poly.pdbx_strand_id
1 'polypeptide(L)'
;MKRTKQGFTLIELVVVMVILAILAVVAMPKFINLKDSANTSALQGVSAAVHDAVELAHSKAVVLDKQNEAYYAIDGAGSIQFGYPAVNKQGLVEFLTLDEGYHDLSKEWVWAARNNGSLTTPDYWIVTRSSYLRGYTGSDFNGEIEATQCYVKYTTAMQVGDEYAIETVTDGC
;
A
#
# COMPACT_ATOMS: atom_id res chain seq x y z
N MET A 1 -29.44 -16.44 -54.56
CA MET A 1 -27.97 -16.20 -54.38
C MET A 1 -27.43 -17.18 -53.35
N LYS A 2 -26.61 -18.15 -53.77
CA LYS A 2 -26.01 -19.17 -52.89
C LYS A 2 -24.76 -18.56 -52.25
N ARG A 3 -24.75 -18.32 -50.93
CA ARG A 3 -23.53 -17.91 -50.22
C ARG A 3 -22.59 -19.12 -50.15
N THR A 4 -21.46 -19.06 -50.84
CA THR A 4 -20.34 -19.98 -50.64
C THR A 4 -19.75 -19.72 -49.27
N LYS A 5 -19.89 -20.67 -48.33
CA LYS A 5 -19.11 -20.64 -47.10
C LYS A 5 -17.66 -21.00 -47.46
N GLN A 6 -16.78 -20.00 -47.53
CA GLN A 6 -15.34 -20.24 -47.49
C GLN A 6 -15.02 -20.77 -46.09
N GLY A 7 -14.73 -22.07 -46.00
CA GLY A 7 -14.26 -22.70 -44.78
C GLY A 7 -12.77 -22.39 -44.57
N PHE A 8 -12.38 -22.19 -43.32
CA PHE A 8 -10.98 -22.08 -42.90
C PHE A 8 -10.27 -23.42 -43.17
N THR A 9 -9.06 -23.40 -43.70
CA THR A 9 -8.31 -24.64 -43.92
C THR A 9 -7.72 -25.18 -42.60
N LEU A 10 -7.58 -26.50 -42.48
CA LEU A 10 -6.95 -27.10 -41.29
C LEU A 10 -5.51 -26.60 -41.11
N ILE A 11 -4.79 -26.36 -42.21
CA ILE A 11 -3.42 -25.86 -42.16
C ILE A 11 -3.34 -24.42 -41.66
N GLU A 12 -4.25 -23.53 -42.05
CA GLU A 12 -4.29 -22.17 -41.50
C GLU A 12 -4.49 -22.18 -39.98
N LEU A 13 -5.37 -23.04 -39.48
CA LEU A 13 -5.61 -23.14 -38.04
C LEU A 13 -4.35 -23.63 -37.30
N VAL A 14 -3.65 -24.61 -37.88
CA VAL A 14 -2.39 -25.15 -37.32
C VAL A 14 -1.28 -24.10 -37.31
N VAL A 15 -1.10 -23.37 -38.41
CA VAL A 15 -0.05 -22.34 -38.49
C VAL A 15 -0.31 -21.22 -37.49
N VAL A 16 -1.57 -20.79 -37.32
CA VAL A 16 -1.92 -19.73 -36.37
C VAL A 16 -1.63 -20.16 -34.93
N MET A 17 -1.99 -21.37 -34.52
CA MET A 17 -1.69 -21.84 -33.16
C MET A 17 -0.18 -21.98 -32.90
N VAL A 18 0.60 -22.39 -33.91
CA VAL A 18 2.07 -22.48 -33.79
C VAL A 18 2.68 -21.09 -33.60
N ILE A 19 2.23 -20.09 -34.36
CA ILE A 19 2.69 -18.71 -34.20
C ILE A 19 2.32 -18.17 -32.81
N LEU A 20 1.07 -18.38 -32.37
CA LEU A 20 0.62 -17.97 -31.04
C LEU A 20 1.44 -18.65 -29.92
N ALA A 21 1.81 -19.92 -30.08
CA ALA A 21 2.66 -20.63 -29.12
C ALA A 21 4.05 -19.99 -28.99
N ILE A 22 4.68 -19.63 -30.11
CA ILE A 22 6.00 -18.96 -30.11
C ILE A 22 5.91 -17.58 -29.45
N LEU A 23 4.89 -16.79 -29.80
CA LEU A 23 4.68 -15.46 -29.21
C LEU A 23 4.45 -15.52 -27.70
N ALA A 24 3.69 -16.53 -27.22
CA ALA A 24 3.44 -16.71 -25.80
C ALA A 24 4.73 -16.99 -25.01
N VAL A 25 5.61 -17.87 -25.53
CA VAL A 25 6.86 -18.25 -24.86
C VAL A 25 7.83 -17.06 -24.72
N VAL A 26 7.90 -16.18 -25.72
CA VAL A 26 8.80 -15.02 -25.69
C VAL A 26 8.27 -13.88 -24.81
N ALA A 27 6.94 -13.69 -24.74
CA ALA A 27 6.33 -12.61 -23.97
C ALA A 27 6.24 -12.92 -22.46
N MET A 28 6.08 -14.19 -22.08
CA MET A 28 5.82 -14.60 -20.69
C MET A 28 6.90 -14.16 -19.68
N PRO A 29 8.22 -14.32 -19.94
CA PRO A 29 9.25 -13.91 -18.97
C PRO A 29 9.27 -12.39 -18.72
N LYS A 30 9.02 -11.58 -19.76
CA LYS A 30 8.95 -10.12 -19.63
C LYS A 30 7.73 -9.69 -18.80
N PHE A 31 6.60 -10.36 -18.99
CA PHE A 31 5.37 -10.03 -18.28
C PHE A 31 5.47 -10.27 -16.77
N ILE A 32 6.24 -11.28 -16.32
CA ILE A 32 6.47 -11.55 -14.90
C ILE A 32 7.30 -10.41 -14.28
N ASN A 33 8.47 -10.09 -14.85
CA ASN A 33 9.35 -9.03 -14.32
C ASN A 33 8.68 -7.64 -14.26
N LEU A 34 7.77 -7.35 -15.20
CA LEU A 34 7.01 -6.10 -15.20
C LEU A 34 6.01 -6.01 -14.05
N LYS A 35 5.46 -7.13 -13.57
CA LYS A 35 4.54 -7.13 -12.43
C LYS A 35 5.26 -6.81 -11.14
N ASP A 36 6.39 -7.45 -10.88
CA ASP A 36 7.18 -7.25 -9.65
C ASP A 36 7.70 -5.80 -9.58
N SER A 37 8.20 -5.29 -10.72
CA SER A 37 8.61 -3.88 -10.85
C SER A 37 7.43 -2.91 -10.67
N ALA A 38 6.24 -3.25 -11.16
CA ALA A 38 5.05 -2.43 -11.02
C ALA A 38 4.54 -2.41 -9.57
N ASN A 39 4.58 -3.53 -8.87
CA ASN A 39 4.21 -3.60 -7.45
C ASN A 39 5.17 -2.77 -6.59
N THR A 40 6.47 -2.94 -6.82
CA THR A 40 7.51 -2.14 -6.15
C THR A 40 7.30 -0.64 -6.39
N SER A 41 7.04 -0.24 -7.63
CA SER A 41 6.78 1.17 -7.97
C SER A 41 5.50 1.70 -7.33
N ALA A 42 4.45 0.89 -7.26
CA ALA A 42 3.20 1.25 -6.59
C ALA A 42 3.43 1.45 -5.08
N LEU A 43 4.20 0.57 -4.44
CA LEU A 43 4.55 0.69 -3.03
C LEU A 43 5.41 1.94 -2.74
N GLN A 44 6.35 2.27 -3.63
CA GLN A 44 7.09 3.54 -3.55
C GLN A 44 6.17 4.75 -3.69
N GLY A 45 5.14 4.68 -4.55
CA GLY A 45 4.10 5.70 -4.65
C GLY A 45 3.31 5.87 -3.35
N VAL A 46 2.97 4.76 -2.68
CA VAL A 46 2.33 4.80 -1.34
C VAL A 46 3.26 5.43 -0.31
N SER A 47 4.55 5.07 -0.31
CA SER A 47 5.54 5.66 0.59
C SER A 47 5.61 7.19 0.43
N ALA A 48 5.67 7.67 -0.81
CA ALA A 48 5.63 9.10 -1.11
C ALA A 48 4.32 9.76 -0.61
N ALA A 49 3.16 9.13 -0.85
CA ALA A 49 1.89 9.64 -0.34
C ALA A 49 1.83 9.72 1.18
N VAL A 50 2.44 8.76 1.89
CA VAL A 50 2.57 8.78 3.36
C VAL A 50 3.48 9.92 3.81
N HIS A 51 4.62 10.14 3.13
CA HIS A 51 5.47 11.31 3.40
C HIS A 51 4.69 12.63 3.26
N ASP A 52 3.99 12.82 2.15
CA ASP A 52 3.20 14.03 1.88
C ASP A 52 2.08 14.23 2.93
N ALA A 53 1.41 13.14 3.31
CA ALA A 53 0.36 13.15 4.33
C ALA A 53 0.89 13.57 5.71
N VAL A 54 2.07 13.05 6.09
CA VAL A 54 2.74 13.40 7.35
C VAL A 54 3.16 14.87 7.36
N GLU A 55 3.75 15.36 6.27
CA GLU A 55 4.15 16.77 6.14
C GLU A 55 2.95 17.73 6.19
N LEU A 56 1.85 17.36 5.53
CA LEU A 56 0.61 18.13 5.56
C LEU A 56 0.02 18.22 6.97
N ALA A 57 -0.05 17.09 7.68
CA ALA A 57 -0.52 17.04 9.05
C ALA A 57 0.38 17.84 10.00
N HIS A 58 1.70 17.72 9.83
CA HIS A 58 2.67 18.46 10.61
C HIS A 58 2.53 19.98 10.41
N SER A 59 2.41 20.41 9.15
CA SER A 59 2.17 21.82 8.82
C SER A 59 0.91 22.35 9.50
N LYS A 60 -0.18 21.58 9.52
CA LYS A 60 -1.40 21.93 10.24
C LYS A 60 -1.19 22.00 11.75
N ALA A 61 -0.45 21.05 12.33
CA ALA A 61 -0.15 21.05 13.77
C ALA A 61 0.63 22.30 14.18
N VAL A 62 1.65 22.68 13.41
CA VAL A 62 2.46 23.88 13.65
C VAL A 62 1.64 25.17 13.54
N VAL A 63 0.78 25.29 12.52
CA VAL A 63 -0.09 26.46 12.34
C VAL A 63 -1.05 26.65 13.53
N LEU A 64 -1.48 25.55 14.15
CA LEU A 64 -2.38 25.57 15.31
C LEU A 64 -1.66 25.67 16.66
N ASP A 65 -0.32 25.71 16.65
CA ASP A 65 0.55 25.61 17.85
C ASP A 65 0.25 24.35 18.69
N LYS A 66 0.09 23.23 18.00
CA LYS A 66 -0.24 21.90 18.57
C LYS A 66 0.83 20.85 18.33
N GLN A 67 1.99 21.24 17.80
CA GLN A 67 3.11 20.35 17.49
C GLN A 67 3.71 19.63 18.72
N ASN A 68 3.53 20.17 19.92
CA ASN A 68 4.07 19.56 21.14
C ASN A 68 3.02 18.83 21.99
N GLU A 69 1.76 18.82 21.54
CA GLU A 69 0.69 18.15 22.27
C GLU A 69 0.80 16.64 22.10
N ALA A 70 0.65 15.91 23.20
CA ALA A 70 0.71 14.45 23.17
C ALA A 70 -0.37 13.85 22.26
N TYR A 71 -1.55 14.47 22.23
CA TYR A 71 -2.63 14.09 21.34
C TYR A 71 -3.59 15.26 21.14
N TYR A 72 -3.99 15.53 19.90
CA TYR A 72 -4.97 16.56 19.56
C TYR A 72 -5.77 16.17 18.33
N ALA A 73 -7.10 16.36 18.37
CA ALA A 73 -7.96 16.16 17.21
C ALA A 73 -8.22 17.50 16.52
N ILE A 74 -7.85 17.59 15.24
CA ILE A 74 -8.13 18.73 14.37
C ILE A 74 -9.47 18.47 13.69
N ASP A 75 -10.43 19.38 13.90
CA ASP A 75 -11.74 19.27 13.27
C ASP A 75 -11.62 19.25 11.74
N GLY A 76 -12.23 18.24 11.11
CA GLY A 76 -12.17 18.02 9.66
C GLY A 76 -10.79 17.69 9.07
N ALA A 77 -9.76 17.40 9.89
CA ALA A 77 -8.43 17.03 9.39
C ALA A 77 -7.80 15.81 10.08
N GLY A 78 -8.43 15.21 11.09
CA GLY A 78 -7.89 14.04 11.77
C GLY A 78 -7.10 14.37 13.04
N SER A 79 -6.41 13.37 13.59
CA SER A 79 -5.73 13.41 14.88
C SER A 79 -4.22 13.42 14.72
N ILE A 80 -3.59 14.26 15.53
CA ILE A 80 -2.15 14.45 15.59
C ILE A 80 -1.63 14.03 16.97
N GLN A 81 -0.39 13.57 17.00
CA GLN A 81 0.37 13.13 18.16
C GLN A 81 1.78 13.69 18.02
N PHE A 82 2.20 14.52 18.98
CA PHE A 82 3.49 15.21 18.98
C PHE A 82 3.84 15.83 17.62
N GLY A 83 2.85 16.47 17.00
CA GLY A 83 3.02 17.20 15.75
C GLY A 83 2.98 16.35 14.48
N TYR A 84 2.76 15.05 14.56
CA TYR A 84 2.62 14.18 13.38
C TYR A 84 1.29 13.43 13.42
N PRO A 85 0.82 12.81 12.33
CA PRO A 85 -0.41 12.02 12.38
C PRO A 85 -0.35 10.95 13.48
N ALA A 86 -1.42 10.84 14.24
CA ALA A 86 -1.55 9.78 15.23
C ALA A 86 -1.75 8.42 14.53
N VAL A 87 -1.43 7.34 15.23
CA VAL A 87 -1.58 5.98 14.71
C VAL A 87 -2.94 5.42 15.13
N ASN A 88 -4.00 5.87 14.46
CA ASN A 88 -5.36 5.40 14.70
C ASN A 88 -6.23 5.62 13.44
N LYS A 89 -7.51 5.26 13.51
CA LYS A 89 -8.45 5.35 12.38
C LYS A 89 -8.81 6.77 11.94
N GLN A 90 -8.51 7.77 12.75
CA GLN A 90 -8.69 9.19 12.45
C GLN A 90 -7.32 9.88 12.34
N GLY A 91 -6.24 9.14 12.12
CA GLY A 91 -4.88 9.63 12.14
C GLY A 91 -4.33 9.87 10.74
N LEU A 92 -3.22 9.22 10.42
CA LEU A 92 -2.57 9.27 9.10
C LEU A 92 -3.54 9.11 7.91
N VAL A 93 -4.50 8.19 8.05
CA VAL A 93 -5.47 7.85 7.02
C VAL A 93 -6.36 9.02 6.57
N GLU A 94 -6.63 10.00 7.46
CA GLU A 94 -7.41 11.20 7.11
C GLU A 94 -6.65 12.16 6.19
N PHE A 95 -5.32 12.00 6.12
CA PHE A 95 -4.44 12.80 5.27
C PHE A 95 -4.06 12.09 3.97
N LEU A 96 -4.45 10.82 3.81
CA LEU A 96 -4.14 10.00 2.65
C LEU A 96 -5.30 9.99 1.65
N THR A 97 -4.95 9.97 0.36
CA THR A 97 -5.91 9.75 -0.73
C THR A 97 -5.64 8.41 -1.40
N LEU A 98 -5.76 7.32 -0.64
CA LEU A 98 -5.58 5.94 -1.10
C LEU A 98 -6.89 5.16 -0.95
N ASP A 99 -7.14 4.18 -1.83
CA ASP A 99 -8.18 3.17 -1.59
C ASP A 99 -7.66 2.14 -0.60
N GLU A 100 -7.69 2.53 0.68
CA GLU A 100 -7.21 1.73 1.79
C GLU A 100 -8.33 1.25 2.71
N GLY A 101 -8.05 0.22 3.54
CA GLY A 101 -8.89 -0.07 4.69
C GLY A 101 -8.21 -0.84 5.82
N TYR A 102 -8.66 -0.56 7.05
CA TYR A 102 -8.20 -1.24 8.26
C TYR A 102 -8.65 -2.69 8.27
N HIS A 103 -7.71 -3.61 8.09
CA HIS A 103 -7.98 -5.06 8.01
C HIS A 103 -9.02 -5.42 6.93
N ASP A 104 -9.18 -4.57 5.91
CA ASP A 104 -10.18 -4.75 4.84
C ASP A 104 -9.50 -5.20 3.56
N LEU A 105 -9.61 -6.50 3.25
CA LEU A 105 -9.05 -7.10 2.05
C LEU A 105 -9.85 -6.78 0.77
N SER A 106 -11.00 -6.09 0.87
CA SER A 106 -11.75 -5.62 -0.30
C SER A 106 -11.15 -4.37 -0.93
N LYS A 107 -10.24 -3.70 -0.21
CA LYS A 107 -9.53 -2.48 -0.63
C LYS A 107 -8.29 -2.80 -1.44
N GLU A 108 -7.76 -1.82 -2.17
CA GLU A 108 -6.47 -2.00 -2.83
C GLU A 108 -5.33 -2.17 -1.81
N TRP A 109 -5.33 -1.32 -0.77
CA TRP A 109 -4.33 -1.30 0.28
C TRP A 109 -4.95 -1.70 1.61
N VAL A 110 -4.36 -2.68 2.28
CA VAL A 110 -4.79 -3.10 3.62
C VAL A 110 -3.76 -2.62 4.62
N TRP A 111 -4.23 -1.95 5.67
CA TRP A 111 -3.37 -1.51 6.75
C TRP A 111 -3.78 -2.08 8.09
N ALA A 112 -2.82 -2.06 8.99
CA ALA A 112 -2.95 -2.40 10.38
C ALA A 112 -2.08 -1.45 11.21
N ALA A 113 -2.21 -1.51 12.53
CA ALA A 113 -1.54 -0.57 13.41
C ALA A 113 -1.19 -1.18 14.75
N ARG A 114 -0.14 -0.64 15.36
CA ARG A 114 0.17 -0.82 16.77
C ARG A 114 0.09 0.53 17.46
N ASN A 115 -0.82 0.68 18.40
CA ASN A 115 -0.99 1.90 19.19
C ASN A 115 -1.08 1.53 20.68
N ASN A 116 0.07 1.55 21.34
CA ASN A 116 0.22 1.22 22.76
C ASN A 116 0.78 2.40 23.58
N GLY A 117 1.15 3.53 22.96
CA GLY A 117 1.64 4.71 23.69
C GLY A 117 3.00 4.50 24.37
N SER A 118 3.84 3.61 23.85
CA SER A 118 5.09 3.20 24.49
C SER A 118 6.34 3.81 23.83
N LEU A 119 7.19 4.50 24.61
CA LEU A 119 8.47 5.05 24.13
C LEU A 119 9.45 3.95 23.64
N THR A 120 9.42 2.76 24.26
CA THR A 120 10.32 1.65 23.90
C THR A 120 9.81 0.82 22.74
N THR A 121 8.51 0.92 22.46
CA THR A 121 7.87 0.28 21.31
C THR A 121 6.94 1.30 20.67
N PRO A 122 7.49 2.22 19.86
CA PRO A 122 6.73 3.31 19.25
C PRO A 122 5.52 2.83 18.47
N ASP A 123 4.51 3.69 18.42
CA ASP A 123 3.29 3.41 17.68
C ASP A 123 3.56 3.51 16.18
N TYR A 124 3.05 2.53 15.43
CA TYR A 124 3.24 2.47 13.99
C TYR A 124 1.97 2.06 13.23
N TRP A 125 1.85 2.58 12.03
CA TRP A 125 0.90 2.19 11.00
C TRP A 125 1.66 1.43 9.91
N ILE A 126 1.11 0.34 9.41
CA ILE A 126 1.75 -0.50 8.39
C ILE A 126 0.74 -0.87 7.30
N VAL A 127 1.16 -0.83 6.04
CA VAL A 127 0.30 -1.09 4.87
C VAL A 127 0.98 -1.97 3.85
N THR A 128 0.20 -2.86 3.24
CA THR A 128 0.59 -3.64 2.06
C THR A 128 -0.57 -3.71 1.08
N ARG A 129 -0.30 -4.22 -0.12
CA ARG A 129 -1.34 -4.47 -1.11
C ARG A 129 -2.18 -5.67 -0.67
N SER A 130 -3.51 -5.55 -0.72
CA SER A 130 -4.42 -6.61 -0.30
C SER A 130 -4.22 -7.94 -1.03
N SER A 131 -3.71 -7.91 -2.26
CA SER A 131 -3.38 -9.10 -3.04
C SER A 131 -2.35 -10.00 -2.39
N TYR A 132 -1.45 -9.47 -1.55
CA TYR A 132 -0.46 -10.26 -0.82
C TYR A 132 -1.04 -11.01 0.37
N LEU A 133 -2.19 -10.56 0.89
CA LEU A 133 -2.90 -11.19 2.02
C LEU A 133 -4.09 -12.05 1.57
N ARG A 134 -4.12 -12.46 0.30
CA ARG A 134 -5.29 -13.14 -0.27
C ARG A 134 -5.53 -14.49 0.42
N GLY A 135 -6.66 -14.60 1.11
CA GLY A 135 -7.05 -15.81 1.83
C GLY A 135 -6.62 -15.83 3.31
N TYR A 136 -5.97 -14.75 3.79
CA TYR A 136 -5.75 -14.56 5.21
C TYR A 136 -7.08 -14.39 5.95
N THR A 137 -7.24 -15.13 7.05
CA THR A 137 -8.44 -15.11 7.91
C THR A 137 -8.11 -14.93 9.39
N GLY A 138 -6.83 -14.69 9.72
CA GLY A 138 -6.37 -14.46 11.08
C GLY A 138 -6.69 -13.05 11.58
N SER A 139 -6.26 -12.76 12.82
CA SER A 139 -6.44 -11.45 13.46
C SER A 139 -5.16 -10.63 13.60
N ASP A 140 -3.99 -11.24 13.40
CA ASP A 140 -2.69 -10.58 13.47
C ASP A 140 -2.28 -10.03 12.10
N PHE A 141 -2.93 -8.97 11.66
CA PHE A 141 -2.59 -8.31 10.41
C PHE A 141 -1.21 -7.67 10.45
N ASN A 142 -0.72 -7.21 11.61
CA ASN A 142 0.61 -6.61 11.71
C ASN A 142 1.69 -7.62 11.33
N GLY A 143 1.68 -8.80 11.97
CA GLY A 143 2.63 -9.86 11.68
C GLY A 143 2.49 -10.42 10.27
N GLU A 144 1.25 -10.55 9.77
CA GLU A 144 1.01 -11.03 8.41
C GLU A 144 1.51 -10.04 7.35
N ILE A 145 1.28 -8.73 7.54
CA ILE A 145 1.80 -7.70 6.63
C ILE A 145 3.34 -7.73 6.64
N GLU A 146 3.97 -7.83 7.81
CA GLU A 146 5.43 -7.93 7.90
C GLU A 146 5.96 -9.18 7.20
N ALA A 147 5.26 -10.31 7.29
CA ALA A 147 5.63 -11.55 6.62
C ALA A 147 5.64 -11.45 5.09
N THR A 148 4.91 -10.50 4.50
CA THR A 148 4.94 -10.25 3.05
C THR A 148 6.28 -9.70 2.56
N GLN A 149 7.06 -9.04 3.43
CA GLN A 149 8.26 -8.27 3.06
C GLN A 149 8.00 -7.26 1.92
N CYS A 150 6.75 -6.81 1.74
CA CYS A 150 6.34 -5.83 0.74
C CYS A 150 5.37 -4.84 1.38
N TYR A 151 5.89 -3.86 2.12
CA TYR A 151 5.06 -2.94 2.91
C TYR A 151 5.69 -1.56 3.10
N VAL A 152 4.86 -0.58 3.45
CA VAL A 152 5.28 0.71 4.00
C VAL A 152 4.89 0.76 5.47
N LYS A 153 5.81 1.20 6.33
CA LYS A 153 5.60 1.35 7.77
C LYS A 153 5.89 2.79 8.16
N TYR A 154 4.92 3.44 8.78
CA TYR A 154 5.03 4.77 9.37
C TYR A 154 5.06 4.64 10.89
N THR A 155 6.09 5.18 11.53
CA THR A 155 6.23 5.26 12.98
C THR A 155 6.11 6.71 13.39
N THR A 156 5.18 7.01 14.31
CA THR A 156 4.94 8.38 14.78
C THR A 156 5.88 8.76 15.93
N ALA A 157 5.98 10.05 16.21
CA ALA A 157 6.69 10.57 17.38
C ALA A 157 5.97 10.17 18.67
N MET A 158 6.73 9.86 19.73
CA MET A 158 6.17 9.38 21.01
C MET A 158 6.37 10.37 22.17
N GLN A 159 7.15 11.43 21.94
CA GLN A 159 7.38 12.54 22.86
C GLN A 159 7.82 13.78 22.08
N VAL A 160 7.84 14.94 22.75
CA VAL A 160 8.29 16.20 22.15
C VAL A 160 9.75 16.09 21.73
N GLY A 161 10.03 16.43 20.46
CA GLY A 161 11.36 16.40 19.87
C GLY A 161 11.74 15.08 19.21
N ASP A 162 10.90 14.03 19.31
CA ASP A 162 11.05 12.85 18.47
C ASP A 162 10.71 13.20 17.01
N GLU A 163 11.41 12.58 16.07
CA GLU A 163 11.06 12.61 14.65
C GLU A 163 10.22 11.37 14.29
N TYR A 164 9.38 11.50 13.28
CA TYR A 164 8.71 10.35 12.67
C TYR A 164 9.68 9.55 11.79
N ALA A 165 9.33 8.30 11.50
CA ALA A 165 10.08 7.47 10.57
C ALA A 165 9.14 6.81 9.54
N ILE A 166 9.59 6.70 8.30
CA ILE A 166 8.93 5.92 7.25
C ILE A 166 9.93 4.90 6.71
N GLU A 167 9.55 3.64 6.75
CA GLU A 167 10.30 2.51 6.23
C GLU A 167 9.53 1.88 5.06
N THR A 168 10.23 1.57 3.98
CA THR A 168 9.65 0.88 2.81
C THR A 168 10.43 -0.39 2.56
N VAL A 169 9.78 -1.54 2.72
CA VAL A 169 10.37 -2.86 2.50
C VAL A 169 9.81 -3.41 1.18
N THR A 170 10.71 -3.83 0.29
CA THR A 170 10.35 -4.25 -1.08
C THR A 170 10.85 -5.64 -1.45
N ASP A 171 11.49 -6.36 -0.53
CA ASP A 171 12.16 -7.64 -0.81
C ASP A 171 11.19 -8.76 -1.22
N GLY A 172 9.91 -8.65 -0.83
CA GLY A 172 8.83 -9.57 -1.20
C GLY A 172 7.83 -9.02 -2.22
N CYS A 173 8.11 -7.85 -2.81
CA CYS A 173 7.34 -7.30 -3.91
C CYS A 173 7.74 -7.98 -5.24
#